data_AF-A0AAV5FCP3-F1
#
_entry.id   AF-A0AAV5FCP3-F1
#
_cell.length_a   1.000
_cell.length_b   1.000
_cell.length_c   1.000
_cell.angle_alpha   90.00
_cell.angle_beta   90.00
_cell.angle_gamma   90.00
#
_symmetry.space_group_name_H-M   'P 1'
#
loop_
_entity.id
_entity.type
_entity.pdbx_description
1 polymer ?
#
loop_
_entity_poly.entity_id
_entity_poly.type
_entity_poly.pdbx_seq_one_letter_code
_entity_poly.pdbx_strand_id
1 'polypeptide(L)'
;MKSAFQGLCLVDWGRGIDLKLFPTGAEFHGDSGTSGFSCVEMQEERHWAYQVDTYGLCVIAHMMLHGTGMSIEKAPGSGRGGYEYKPKLPFKRYWNVDMWKNFFSTLLNAPSCGSDVSALRSLRASFREQLCGNRQLIGKLNQQLRKQKAALWSS
;
A
#
# COMPACT_ATOMS: atom_id res chain seq x y z
N MET A 1 13.45 11.10 19.45
CA MET A 1 13.31 11.41 18.00
C MET A 1 12.00 12.16 17.83
N LYS A 2 12.02 13.49 17.66
CA LYS A 2 10.80 14.29 17.51
C LYS A 2 10.11 13.88 16.20
N SER A 3 8.88 13.38 16.29
CA SER A 3 8.04 13.13 15.12
C SER A 3 7.65 14.48 14.53
N ALA A 4 8.45 14.98 13.58
CA ALA A 4 8.07 16.12 12.77
C ALA A 4 6.87 15.71 11.90
N PHE A 5 5.93 16.63 11.69
CA PHE A 5 4.80 16.48 10.76
C PHE A 5 5.33 15.93 9.42
N GLN A 6 4.92 14.73 9.03
CA GLN A 6 5.47 14.03 7.86
C GLN A 6 4.87 14.53 6.53
N GLY A 7 4.10 15.63 6.58
CA GLY A 7 3.47 16.26 5.41
C GLY A 7 2.24 15.52 4.88
N LEU A 8 1.81 14.43 5.53
CA LEU A 8 0.63 13.65 5.17
C LEU A 8 -0.24 13.42 6.42
N CYS A 9 -1.56 13.50 6.24
CA CYS A 9 -2.55 13.24 7.28
C CYS A 9 -3.62 12.32 6.69
N LEU A 10 -3.93 11.22 7.39
CA LEU A 10 -5.08 10.39 7.07
C LEU A 10 -6.33 11.04 7.67
N VAL A 11 -7.35 11.21 6.84
CA VAL A 11 -8.61 11.86 7.18
C VAL A 11 -9.78 10.95 6.79
N ASP A 12 -11.00 11.38 7.11
CA ASP A 12 -12.24 10.67 6.82
C ASP A 12 -12.31 9.26 7.45
N TRP A 13 -12.78 9.24 8.69
CA TRP A 13 -12.92 8.02 9.48
C TRP A 13 -14.35 7.45 9.43
N GLY A 14 -15.19 7.89 8.48
CA GLY A 14 -16.60 7.49 8.41
C GLY A 14 -16.84 5.99 8.23
N ARG A 15 -15.80 5.25 7.78
CA ARG A 15 -15.79 3.79 7.62
C ARG A 15 -14.69 3.10 8.44
N GLY A 16 -14.11 3.81 9.40
CA GLY A 16 -13.12 3.22 10.30
C GLY A 16 -13.74 2.13 11.18
N ILE A 17 -13.01 1.05 11.41
CA ILE A 17 -13.43 -0.06 12.28
C ILE A 17 -12.57 -0.04 13.53
N ASP A 18 -13.18 0.17 14.70
CA ASP A 18 -12.49 0.01 15.98
C ASP A 18 -12.54 -1.46 16.42
N LEU A 19 -11.43 -2.17 16.20
CA LEU A 19 -11.29 -3.59 16.56
C LEU A 19 -11.41 -3.86 18.07
N LYS A 20 -11.25 -2.84 18.94
CA LYS A 20 -11.42 -3.00 20.39
C LYS A 20 -12.86 -3.26 20.81
N LEU A 21 -13.82 -2.96 19.93
CA LEU A 21 -15.23 -3.23 20.15
C LEU A 21 -15.63 -4.68 19.81
N PHE A 22 -14.68 -5.48 19.30
CA PHE A 22 -14.90 -6.87 18.91
C PHE A 22 -14.00 -7.82 19.71
N PRO A 23 -14.33 -9.13 19.75
CA PRO A 23 -13.44 -10.13 20.33
C PRO A 23 -12.06 -10.14 19.67
N THR A 24 -11.04 -10.50 20.42
CA THR A 24 -9.68 -10.68 19.89
C THR A 24 -9.68 -11.67 18.73
N GLY A 25 -9.11 -11.26 17.59
CA GLY A 25 -9.08 -12.08 16.38
C GLY A 25 -10.34 -11.98 15.52
N ALA A 26 -11.18 -10.96 15.73
CA ALA A 26 -12.32 -10.71 14.86
C ALA A 26 -11.88 -10.52 13.40
N GLU A 27 -12.62 -11.19 12.51
CA GLU A 27 -12.51 -11.07 11.06
C GLU A 27 -13.87 -10.66 10.50
N PHE A 28 -13.87 -10.01 9.35
CA PHE A 28 -15.06 -9.47 8.70
C PHE A 28 -15.27 -10.14 7.35
N HIS A 29 -16.54 -10.23 6.94
CA HIS A 29 -16.95 -10.71 5.63
C HIS A 29 -17.89 -9.69 4.99
N GLY A 30 -17.81 -9.54 3.66
CA GLY A 30 -18.61 -8.58 2.90
C GLY A 30 -17.74 -7.58 2.14
N ASP A 31 -18.38 -6.83 1.24
CA ASP A 31 -17.74 -5.87 0.34
C ASP A 31 -17.78 -4.44 0.92
N SER A 32 -16.82 -3.60 0.51
CA SER A 32 -16.79 -2.20 0.93
C SER A 32 -17.88 -1.34 0.25
N GLY A 33 -18.55 -1.81 -0.79
CA GLY A 33 -19.59 -1.08 -1.52
C GLY A 33 -19.06 0.07 -2.36
N THR A 34 -17.73 0.22 -2.49
CA THR A 34 -17.08 1.23 -3.32
C THR A 34 -16.19 0.56 -4.35
N SER A 35 -16.60 0.62 -5.62
CA SER A 35 -15.84 0.03 -6.73
C SER A 35 -14.40 0.54 -6.73
N GLY A 36 -13.43 -0.37 -6.64
CA GLY A 36 -11.99 -0.06 -6.61
C GLY A 36 -11.33 -0.12 -5.23
N PHE A 37 -12.10 -0.30 -4.16
CA PHE A 37 -11.60 -0.52 -2.79
C PHE A 37 -11.97 -1.89 -2.23
N SER A 38 -12.39 -2.82 -3.08
CA SER A 38 -12.60 -4.22 -2.71
C SER A 38 -11.25 -4.92 -2.65
N CYS A 39 -10.78 -5.29 -1.45
CA CYS A 39 -9.51 -6.01 -1.31
C CYS A 39 -9.59 -7.42 -1.91
N VAL A 40 -8.46 -8.11 -1.99
CA VAL A 40 -8.38 -9.46 -2.58
C VAL A 40 -9.33 -10.43 -1.88
N GLU A 41 -9.41 -10.36 -0.56
CA GLU A 41 -10.30 -11.18 0.25
C GLU A 41 -11.77 -10.91 -0.10
N MET A 42 -12.18 -9.64 -0.23
CA MET A 42 -13.55 -9.28 -0.63
C MET A 42 -13.89 -9.82 -2.03
N GLN A 43 -12.96 -9.71 -2.99
CA GLN A 43 -13.15 -10.16 -4.36
C GLN A 43 -13.30 -11.70 -4.48
N GLU A 44 -12.74 -12.44 -3.51
CA GLU A 44 -12.77 -13.91 -3.48
C GLU A 44 -13.72 -14.44 -2.39
N GLU A 45 -14.60 -13.60 -1.85
CA GLU A 45 -15.59 -13.96 -0.81
C GLU A 45 -14.93 -14.61 0.43
N ARG A 46 -13.77 -14.09 0.84
CA ARG A 46 -13.01 -14.51 2.03
C ARG A 46 -13.10 -13.48 3.14
N HIS A 47 -12.80 -13.94 4.36
CA HIS A 47 -12.68 -13.06 5.51
C HIS A 47 -11.46 -12.14 5.41
N TRP A 48 -11.58 -10.94 5.98
CA TRP A 48 -10.55 -9.91 6.02
C TRP A 48 -10.58 -9.14 7.34
N ALA A 49 -9.45 -8.51 7.68
CA ALA A 49 -9.34 -7.51 8.73
C ALA A 49 -8.44 -6.38 8.23
N TYR A 50 -7.14 -6.41 8.56
CA TYR A 50 -6.18 -5.38 8.16
C TYR A 50 -5.92 -5.30 6.65
N GLN A 51 -6.22 -6.38 5.91
CA GLN A 51 -5.98 -6.47 4.47
C GLN A 51 -6.70 -5.38 3.66
N VAL A 52 -7.83 -4.86 4.16
CA VAL A 52 -8.55 -3.76 3.49
C VAL A 52 -7.69 -2.49 3.41
N ASP A 53 -6.96 -2.18 4.48
CA ASP A 53 -6.10 -0.99 4.55
C ASP A 53 -4.81 -1.18 3.75
N THR A 54 -4.19 -2.38 3.81
CA THR A 54 -2.99 -2.67 3.01
C THR A 54 -3.30 -2.67 1.52
N TYR A 55 -4.49 -3.15 1.13
CA TYR A 55 -4.96 -3.05 -0.24
C TYR A 55 -5.16 -1.59 -0.66
N GLY A 56 -5.80 -0.78 0.20
CA GLY A 56 -5.93 0.67 -0.02
C GLY A 56 -4.57 1.36 -0.22
N LEU A 57 -3.56 0.99 0.56
CA LEU A 57 -2.20 1.48 0.39
C LEU A 57 -1.60 1.08 -0.98
N CYS A 58 -1.88 -0.13 -1.47
CA CYS A 58 -1.52 -0.54 -2.84
C CYS A 58 -2.23 0.31 -3.91
N VAL A 59 -3.53 0.56 -3.76
CA VAL A 59 -4.30 1.41 -4.68
C VAL A 59 -3.70 2.80 -4.77
N ILE A 60 -3.37 3.43 -3.62
CA ILE A 60 -2.76 4.76 -3.56
C ILE A 60 -1.38 4.77 -4.21
N ALA A 61 -0.53 3.78 -3.89
CA ALA A 61 0.80 3.66 -4.48
C ALA A 61 0.75 3.49 -6.00
N HIS A 62 -0.15 2.63 -6.49
CA HIS A 62 -0.37 2.42 -7.92
C HIS A 62 -0.82 3.72 -8.60
N MET A 63 -1.80 4.43 -8.02
CA MET A 63 -2.26 5.71 -8.54
C MET A 63 -1.12 6.74 -8.66
N MET A 64 -0.27 6.84 -7.64
CA MET A 64 0.88 7.77 -7.69
C MET A 64 1.94 7.38 -8.74
N LEU A 65 2.12 6.08 -8.99
CA LEU A 65 3.09 5.58 -9.97
C LEU A 65 2.58 5.69 -11.42
N HIS A 66 1.33 5.30 -11.64
CA HIS A 66 0.76 5.09 -12.97
C HIS A 66 -0.23 6.18 -13.41
N GLY A 67 -0.78 6.96 -12.46
CA GLY A 67 -1.80 7.96 -12.73
C GLY A 67 -3.18 7.38 -13.04
N THR A 68 -3.39 6.09 -12.75
CA THR A 68 -4.63 5.37 -13.04
C THR A 68 -5.01 4.44 -11.89
N GLY A 69 -6.31 4.08 -11.83
CA GLY A 69 -6.82 3.11 -10.86
C GLY A 69 -6.11 1.76 -10.98
N MET A 70 -5.94 1.08 -9.84
CA MET A 70 -5.30 -0.23 -9.79
C MET A 70 -6.27 -1.31 -10.26
N SER A 71 -5.80 -2.18 -11.14
CA SER A 71 -6.43 -3.48 -11.42
C SER A 71 -5.40 -4.58 -11.17
N ILE A 72 -5.84 -5.66 -10.54
CA ILE A 72 -4.98 -6.79 -10.17
C ILE A 72 -5.27 -7.99 -11.07
N GLU A 73 -4.28 -8.87 -11.19
CA GLU A 73 -4.42 -10.19 -11.80
C GLU A 73 -3.92 -11.27 -10.85
N LYS A 74 -4.54 -12.45 -10.98
CA LYS A 74 -4.14 -13.69 -10.31
C LYS A 74 -3.16 -14.43 -11.22
N ALA A 75 -1.91 -14.50 -10.82
CA ALA A 75 -0.83 -15.12 -11.57
C ALA A 75 -0.30 -16.38 -10.86
N PRO A 76 0.34 -17.32 -11.57
CA PRO A 76 1.07 -18.41 -10.92
C PRO A 76 2.11 -17.85 -9.95
N GLY A 77 2.07 -18.29 -8.70
CA GLY A 77 2.97 -17.85 -7.66
C GLY A 77 4.37 -18.45 -7.82
N SER A 78 5.36 -17.80 -7.22
CA SER A 78 6.77 -18.21 -7.28
C SER A 78 7.12 -19.48 -6.49
N GLY A 79 6.14 -20.07 -5.76
CA GLY A 79 6.32 -21.21 -4.85
C GLY A 79 5.69 -22.52 -5.33
N ARG A 80 5.56 -23.52 -4.43
CA ARG A 80 5.01 -24.86 -4.72
C ARG A 80 3.48 -24.83 -4.93
N GLY A 81 3.04 -24.37 -6.11
CA GLY A 81 1.67 -24.60 -6.61
C GLY A 81 0.60 -23.61 -6.16
N GLY A 82 0.98 -22.39 -5.75
CA GLY A 82 0.04 -21.33 -5.37
C GLY A 82 -0.19 -20.29 -6.48
N TYR A 83 -1.14 -19.38 -6.24
CA TYR A 83 -1.32 -18.17 -7.03
C TYR A 83 -0.90 -16.94 -6.21
N GLU A 84 -0.48 -15.88 -6.90
CA GLU A 84 -0.21 -14.57 -6.31
C GLU A 84 -1.00 -13.48 -7.05
N TYR A 85 -1.45 -12.48 -6.31
CA TYR A 85 -2.06 -11.27 -6.84
C TYR A 85 -1.00 -10.21 -7.06
N LYS A 86 -1.05 -9.58 -8.23
CA LYS A 86 -0.17 -8.47 -8.61
C LYS A 86 -0.89 -7.43 -9.46
N PRO A 87 -0.42 -6.17 -9.51
CA PRO A 87 -0.96 -5.18 -10.44
C PRO A 87 -0.79 -5.62 -11.90
N LYS A 88 -1.83 -5.40 -12.73
CA LYS A 88 -1.79 -5.70 -14.18
C LYS A 88 -0.84 -4.80 -14.95
N LEU A 89 -0.73 -3.52 -14.56
CA LEU A 89 0.13 -2.58 -15.27
C LEU A 89 1.60 -2.86 -14.96
N PRO A 90 2.46 -3.00 -15.98
CA PRO A 90 3.87 -3.27 -15.77
C PRO A 90 4.59 -2.04 -15.21
N PHE A 91 5.54 -2.27 -14.31
CA PHE A 91 6.43 -1.22 -13.82
C PHE A 91 7.35 -0.70 -14.93
N LYS A 92 7.60 0.62 -14.95
CA LYS A 92 8.53 1.22 -15.91
C LYS A 92 9.96 0.78 -15.60
N ARG A 93 10.74 0.48 -16.64
CA ARG A 93 12.11 -0.06 -16.55
C ARG A 93 13.05 0.77 -15.66
N TYR A 94 12.87 2.09 -15.63
CA TYR A 94 13.73 3.01 -14.87
C TYR A 94 13.28 3.21 -13.42
N TRP A 95 12.25 2.51 -12.96
CA TRP A 95 11.86 2.47 -11.55
C TRP A 95 12.66 1.40 -10.81
N ASN A 96 12.62 1.45 -9.47
CA ASN A 96 13.11 0.36 -8.63
C ASN A 96 12.09 -0.79 -8.65
N VAL A 97 12.09 -1.56 -9.74
CA VAL A 97 11.09 -2.59 -10.04
C VAL A 97 11.02 -3.64 -8.93
N ASP A 98 12.16 -4.08 -8.40
CA ASP A 98 12.18 -5.12 -7.37
C ASP A 98 11.60 -4.64 -6.04
N MET A 99 11.89 -3.39 -5.65
CA MET A 99 11.29 -2.78 -4.47
C MET A 99 9.76 -2.70 -4.60
N TRP A 100 9.25 -2.27 -5.76
CA TRP A 100 7.82 -2.19 -5.99
C TRP A 100 7.16 -3.56 -6.07
N LYS A 101 7.76 -4.53 -6.76
CA LYS A 101 7.28 -5.92 -6.77
C LYS A 101 7.17 -6.49 -5.36
N ASN A 102 8.20 -6.30 -4.53
CA ASN A 102 8.17 -6.73 -3.13
C ASN A 102 7.04 -6.04 -2.35
N PHE A 103 6.86 -4.73 -2.52
CA PHE A 103 5.78 -3.98 -1.88
C PHE A 103 4.39 -4.52 -2.24
N PHE A 104 4.08 -4.64 -3.53
CA PHE A 104 2.76 -5.12 -3.97
C PHE A 104 2.54 -6.59 -3.64
N SER A 105 3.54 -7.46 -3.85
CA SER A 105 3.44 -8.87 -3.52
C SER A 105 3.18 -9.07 -2.01
N THR A 106 3.93 -8.37 -1.15
CA THR A 106 3.78 -8.47 0.31
C THR A 106 2.38 -8.07 0.78
N LEU A 107 1.83 -6.96 0.24
CA LEU A 107 0.59 -6.37 0.77
C LEU A 107 -0.69 -6.94 0.12
N LEU A 108 -0.63 -7.40 -1.13
CA LEU A 108 -1.77 -8.03 -1.81
C LEU A 108 -1.92 -9.51 -1.46
N ASN A 109 -0.90 -10.15 -0.89
CA ASN A 109 -0.87 -11.59 -0.62
C ASN A 109 -0.61 -11.86 0.88
N ALA A 110 -1.31 -11.13 1.75
CA ALA A 110 -1.20 -11.34 3.19
C ALA A 110 -1.58 -12.79 3.55
N PRO A 111 -0.78 -13.48 4.39
CA PRO A 111 -1.00 -14.91 4.66
C PRO A 111 -2.18 -15.17 5.61
N SER A 112 -2.67 -14.16 6.33
CA SER A 112 -3.76 -14.27 7.29
C SER A 112 -4.39 -12.90 7.59
N CYS A 113 -5.51 -12.90 8.34
CA CYS A 113 -6.14 -11.70 8.91
C CYS A 113 -5.39 -11.14 10.14
N GLY A 114 -4.21 -11.66 10.45
CA GLY A 114 -3.39 -11.18 11.56
C GLY A 114 -2.78 -9.80 11.32
N SER A 115 -2.08 -9.29 12.32
CA SER A 115 -1.43 -7.98 12.24
C SER A 115 -0.38 -7.92 11.13
N ASP A 116 -0.49 -6.89 10.30
CA ASP A 116 0.39 -6.55 9.19
C ASP A 116 1.62 -5.69 9.60
N VAL A 117 1.70 -5.31 10.87
CA VAL A 117 2.69 -4.35 11.40
C VAL A 117 4.13 -4.76 11.10
N SER A 118 4.43 -6.06 11.18
CA SER A 118 5.78 -6.57 10.87
C SER A 118 6.13 -6.35 9.39
N ALA A 119 5.21 -6.71 8.50
CA ALA A 119 5.38 -6.51 7.06
C ALA A 119 5.52 -5.03 6.71
N LEU A 120 4.65 -4.16 7.24
CA LEU A 120 4.72 -2.71 7.04
C LEU A 120 6.03 -2.11 7.56
N ARG A 121 6.54 -2.57 8.71
CA ARG A 121 7.81 -2.10 9.27
C ARG A 121 8.99 -2.49 8.38
N SER A 122 9.01 -3.72 7.88
CA SER A 122 10.04 -4.23 6.97
C SER A 122 10.03 -3.51 5.63
N LEU A 123 8.85 -3.30 5.03
CA LEU A 123 8.69 -2.51 3.80
C LEU A 123 9.16 -1.06 4.01
N ARG A 124 8.78 -0.42 5.12
CA ARG A 124 9.25 0.94 5.42
C ARG A 124 10.78 1.00 5.57
N ALA A 125 11.40 -0.03 6.17
CA ALA A 125 12.85 -0.09 6.32
C ALA A 125 13.55 -0.18 4.97
N SER A 126 13.09 -1.05 4.07
CA SER A 126 13.70 -1.18 2.73
C SER A 126 13.57 0.10 1.90
N PHE A 127 12.41 0.77 1.94
CA PHE A 127 12.24 2.07 1.27
C PHE A 127 13.17 3.14 1.83
N ARG A 128 13.36 3.17 3.16
CA ARG A 128 14.30 4.11 3.80
C ARG A 128 15.74 3.83 3.41
N GLU A 129 16.14 2.57 3.38
CA GLU A 129 17.49 2.19 2.95
C GLU A 129 17.76 2.63 1.51
N GLN A 130 16.79 2.42 0.60
CA GLN A 130 16.89 2.88 -0.78
C GLN A 130 16.99 4.41 -0.90
N LEU A 131 16.20 5.15 -0.12
CA LEU A 131 16.28 6.61 -0.08
C LEU A 131 17.63 7.10 0.46
N CYS A 132 18.07 6.57 1.60
CA CYS A 132 19.33 6.95 2.24
C CYS A 132 20.57 6.54 1.43
N GLY A 133 20.50 5.41 0.73
CA GLY A 133 21.57 4.92 -0.15
C GLY A 133 21.79 5.80 -1.39
N ASN A 134 20.83 6.66 -1.74
CA ASN A 134 20.91 7.51 -2.93
C ASN A 134 20.69 9.00 -2.59
N ARG A 135 21.79 9.70 -2.26
CA ARG A 135 21.75 11.14 -1.91
C ARG A 135 21.16 12.01 -3.02
N GLN A 136 21.33 11.64 -4.28
CA GLN A 136 20.76 12.39 -5.41
C GLN A 136 19.24 12.32 -5.42
N LEU A 137 18.65 11.14 -5.10
CA LEU A 137 17.20 11.00 -4.97
C LEU A 137 16.65 11.86 -3.84
N ILE A 138 17.31 11.91 -2.68
CA ILE A 138 16.90 12.78 -1.57
C ILE A 138 16.92 14.25 -1.99
N GLY A 139 17.98 14.69 -2.68
CA GLY A 139 18.09 16.05 -3.20
C GLY A 139 16.93 16.39 -4.15
N LYS A 140 16.65 15.51 -5.12
CA LYS A 140 15.57 15.67 -6.09
C LYS A 140 14.19 15.64 -5.43
N LEU A 141 13.95 14.73 -4.48
CA LEU A 141 12.70 14.63 -3.73
C LEU A 141 12.44 15.93 -2.96
N ASN A 142 13.42 16.42 -2.22
CA ASN A 142 13.29 17.69 -1.48
C ASN A 142 13.01 18.87 -2.41
N GLN A 143 13.64 18.91 -3.59
CA GLN A 143 13.35 19.93 -4.59
C GLN A 143 11.90 19.84 -5.10
N GLN A 144 11.40 18.65 -5.41
CA GLN A 144 10.03 18.44 -5.87
C GLN A 144 8.99 18.78 -4.79
N LEU A 145 9.22 18.37 -3.54
CA LEU A 145 8.34 18.71 -2.41
C LEU A 145 8.25 20.23 -2.19
N ARG A 146 9.36 20.97 -2.33
CA ARG A 146 9.33 22.44 -2.28
C ARG A 146 8.49 23.06 -3.38
N LYS A 147 8.59 22.55 -4.62
CA LYS A 147 7.79 23.02 -5.76
C LYS A 147 6.30 22.78 -5.54
N GLN A 148 5.94 21.59 -5.06
CA GLN A 148 4.56 21.24 -4.74
C GLN A 148 4.00 22.16 -3.65
N LYS A 149 4.76 22.40 -2.58
CA LYS A 149 4.36 23.30 -1.49
C LYS A 149 4.14 24.74 -1.98
N ALA A 150 5.01 25.26 -2.84
CA ALA A 150 4.82 26.58 -3.44
C ALA A 150 3.56 26.64 -4.31
N ALA A 151 3.31 25.62 -5.15
CA ALA A 151 2.12 25.57 -5.98
C ALA A 151 0.81 25.52 -5.18
N LEU A 152 0.79 24.79 -4.06
CA LEU A 152 -0.37 24.71 -3.17
C LEU A 152 -0.67 26.03 -2.42
N TRP A 153 0.30 26.94 -2.31
CA TRP A 153 0.17 28.21 -1.60
C TRP A 153 -0.04 29.41 -2.54
N SER A 154 0.07 29.19 -3.85
CA SER A 154 -0.19 30.21 -4.88
C SER A 154 -1.61 30.14 -5.46
N SER A 155 -2.45 29.25 -4.92
CA SER A 155 -3.87 29.07 -5.25
C SER A 155 -4.73 29.53 -4.09
#